data_AF-A0A8T6S8P4-F1
#
_entry.id   AF-A0A8T6S8P4-F1
#
_cell.length_a   1.000
_cell.length_b   1.000
_cell.length_c   1.000
_cell.angle_alpha   90.00
_cell.angle_beta   90.00
_cell.angle_gamma   90.00
#
_symmetry.space_group_name_H-M   'P 1'
#
loop_
_entity.id
_entity.type
_entity.pdbx_description
1 polymer ?
#
loop_
_entity_poly.entity_id
_entity_poly.type
_entity_poly.pdbx_seq_one_letter_code
_entity_poly.pdbx_strand_id
1 'polypeptide(L)' 'MKICSICHRISGNNQDHLHCIEKRRLELENEDVKRSIPEKLDISKNSNDLGLEVKAILDHITREKEDG' A
#
# COMPACT_ATOMS: atom_id res chain seq x y z
N MET A 1 -7.92 -16.68 -32.07
CA MET A 1 -8.34 -15.32 -31.64
C MET A 1 -9.28 -15.50 -30.46
N LYS A 2 -9.01 -14.82 -29.36
CA LYS A 2 -9.87 -14.89 -28.17
C LYS A 2 -10.28 -13.49 -27.75
N ILE A 3 -11.32 -13.38 -26.94
CA ILE A 3 -11.64 -12.13 -26.25
C ILE A 3 -10.74 -12.04 -25.01
N CYS A 4 -10.06 -10.91 -24.85
CA CYS A 4 -9.26 -10.62 -23.67
C CYS A 4 -10.17 -10.59 -22.44
N SER A 5 -9.87 -11.40 -21.43
CA SER A 5 -10.67 -11.54 -20.20
C SER A 5 -10.62 -10.30 -19.28
N ILE A 6 -9.71 -9.35 -19.57
CA ILE A 6 -9.47 -8.17 -18.74
C ILE A 6 -10.14 -6.93 -19.33
N CYS A 7 -9.97 -6.70 -20.63
CA CYS A 7 -10.52 -5.52 -21.32
C CYS A 7 -11.68 -5.83 -22.27
N HIS A 8 -12.05 -7.11 -22.43
CA HIS A 8 -13.14 -7.58 -23.28
C HIS A 8 -13.01 -7.23 -24.78
N ARG A 9 -11.78 -6.96 -25.25
CA ARG A 9 -11.46 -6.73 -26.68
C ARG A 9 -10.80 -7.96 -27.31
N ILE A 10 -10.89 -8.07 -28.63
CA ILE A 10 -10.30 -9.19 -29.37
C ILE A 10 -8.76 -9.17 -29.24
N SER A 11 -8.18 -10.36 -29.07
CA SER A 11 -6.74 -10.59 -29.09
C SER A 11 -6.33 -11.52 -30.23
N GLY A 12 -5.35 -11.04 -31.02
CA GLY A 12 -4.85 -11.72 -32.21
C GLY A 12 -3.99 -12.96 -31.93
N ASN A 13 -3.38 -13.03 -30.75
CA ASN A 13 -2.42 -14.09 -30.39
C ASN A 13 -3.02 -15.22 -29.54
N ASN A 14 -4.35 -15.31 -29.46
CA ASN A 14 -5.06 -16.28 -28.62
C ASN A 14 -4.71 -16.22 -27.12
N GLN A 15 -4.15 -15.11 -26.65
CA GLN A 15 -3.82 -14.82 -25.26
C GLN A 15 -4.38 -13.46 -24.84
N ASP A 16 -4.37 -13.14 -23.54
CA ASP A 16 -4.77 -11.80 -23.10
C ASP A 16 -3.70 -10.78 -23.52
N HIS A 17 -4.08 -9.51 -23.64
CA HIS A 17 -3.11 -8.49 -24.03
C HIS A 17 -2.02 -8.38 -22.96
N LEU A 18 -0.76 -8.33 -23.37
CA LEU A 18 0.38 -8.22 -22.46
C LEU A 18 0.22 -7.03 -21.48
N HIS A 19 -0.21 -5.88 -22.00
CA HIS A 19 -0.48 -4.70 -21.17
C HIS A 19 -1.61 -4.92 -20.15
N CYS A 20 -2.66 -5.66 -20.52
CA CYS A 20 -3.75 -5.97 -19.59
C CYS A 20 -3.28 -6.89 -18.45
N ILE A 21 -2.47 -7.90 -18.76
CA ILE A 21 -1.89 -8.81 -17.77
C ILE A 21 -1.02 -8.03 -16.79
N GLU A 22 -0.11 -7.20 -17.30
CA GLU A 22 0.79 -6.42 -16.46
C GLU A 22 0.06 -5.39 -15.60
N LYS A 23 -0.94 -4.70 -16.15
CA LYS A 23 -1.79 -3.78 -15.38
C LYS A 23 -2.48 -4.49 -14.22
N ARG A 24 -3.04 -5.68 -14.47
CA ARG A 24 -3.71 -6.47 -13.42
C ARG A 24 -2.73 -6.96 -12.35
N ARG A 25 -1.49 -7.30 -12.72
CA ARG A 25 -0.42 -7.63 -11.77
C ARG A 25 -0.13 -6.46 -10.84
N LEU A 26 0.07 -5.26 -11.41
CA LEU A 26 0.32 -4.05 -10.63
C LEU A 26 -0.84 -3.67 -9.72
N GLU A 27 -2.09 -3.83 -10.17
CA GLU A 27 -3.27 -3.59 -9.33
C GLU A 27 -3.31 -4.53 -8.12
N LEU A 28 -3.01 -5.83 -8.31
CA LEU A 28 -2.95 -6.81 -7.23
C LEU A 28 -1.80 -6.52 -6.26
N GLU A 29 -0.60 -6.22 -6.77
CA GLU A 29 0.55 -5.85 -5.94
C GLU A 29 0.29 -4.57 -5.14
N ASN A 30 -0.40 -3.59 -5.73
CA ASN A 30 -0.76 -2.35 -5.04
C ASN A 30 -1.78 -2.63 -3.93
N GLU A 31 -2.74 -3.52 -4.11
CA GLU A 31 -3.67 -3.92 -3.04
C GLU A 31 -2.94 -4.61 -1.87
N ASP A 32 -1.94 -5.44 -2.14
CA ASP A 32 -1.11 -6.05 -1.09
C ASP A 32 -0.24 -5.00 -0.37
N VAL A 33 0.34 -4.05 -1.12
CA VAL A 33 1.07 -2.92 -0.55
C VAL A 33 0.13 -2.08 0.33
N LYS A 34 -1.05 -1.69 -0.16
CA LYS A 34 -2.07 -0.95 0.59
C LYS A 34 -2.51 -1.66 1.86
N ARG A 35 -2.60 -3.00 1.86
CA ARG A 35 -2.89 -3.78 3.07
C ARG A 35 -1.75 -3.73 4.08
N SER A 36 -0.50 -3.75 3.60
CA SER A 36 0.69 -3.68 4.48
C SER A 36 1.02 -2.27 4.99
N ILE A 37 0.53 -1.21 4.33
CA ILE A 37 0.81 0.18 4.70
C ILE A 37 0.29 0.52 6.10
N PRO A 38 -0.99 0.27 6.46
CA PRO A 38 -1.49 0.54 7.80
C PRO A 38 -0.68 -0.15 8.89
N GLU A 39 -0.23 -1.39 8.66
CA GLU A 39 0.62 -2.13 9.60
C GLU A 39 2.01 -1.49 9.75
N LYS A 40 2.63 -1.07 8.64
CA LYS A 40 3.94 -0.41 8.63
C LYS A 40 3.91 1.03 9.16
N LEU A 41 2.77 1.72 8.99
CA LEU A 41 2.55 3.09 9.48
C LEU A 41 1.88 3.12 10.85
N ASP A 42 1.62 1.97 11.47
CA ASP A 42 1.05 1.89 12.81
C ASP A 42 2.12 2.28 13.84
N ILE A 43 2.24 3.59 14.06
CA ILE A 43 3.14 4.21 15.05
C ILE A 43 2.90 3.62 16.45
N SER A 44 1.67 3.18 16.76
CA SER A 44 1.34 2.55 18.04
C SER A 44 1.96 1.16 18.22
N LYS A 45 2.18 0.44 17.11
CA LYS A 45 2.81 -0.89 17.11
C LYS A 45 4.32 -0.85 16.91
N ASN A 46 4.85 0.21 16.29
CA ASN A 46 6.28 0.33 16.01
C ASN A 46 6.85 1.69 16.45
N SER A 47 6.58 2.08 17.69
CA SER A 47 7.14 3.30 18.30
C SER A 47 8.67 3.23 18.45
N ASN A 48 9.25 2.03 18.43
CA ASN A 48 10.69 1.81 18.55
C ASN A 48 11.48 2.23 17.30
N ASP A 49 10.87 2.16 16.12
CA ASP A 49 11.49 2.54 14.82
C ASP A 49 11.32 4.02 14.48
N LEU A 50 10.71 4.81 15.38
CA LEU A 50 10.63 6.26 15.22
C LEU A 50 11.99 6.90 15.50
N GLY A 51 12.38 7.85 14.64
CA GLY A 51 13.56 8.69 14.85
C GLY A 51 13.48 9.46 16.18
N LEU A 52 14.64 9.70 16.80
CA LEU A 52 14.75 10.36 18.11
C LEU A 52 13.98 11.69 18.18
N GLU A 53 13.99 12.46 17.10
CA GLU A 53 13.28 13.74 17.00
C GLU A 53 11.75 13.57 17.09
N VAL A 54 11.20 12.57 16.42
CA VAL A 54 9.75 12.26 16.45
C VAL A 54 9.34 11.77 17.84
N LYS A 55 10.17 10.96 18.49
CA LYS A 55 9.95 10.51 19.88
C LYS A 55 9.92 11.69 20.86
N ALA A 56 10.86 12.63 20.73
CA ALA A 56 10.91 13.81 21.60
C ALA A 56 9.67 14.71 21.44
N ILE A 57 9.18 14.89 20.20
CA ILE A 57 7.95 15.65 19.93
C ILE A 57 6.73 14.94 20.55
N LEU A 58 6.62 13.62 20.35
CA LEU A 58 5.51 12.85 20.93
C LEU A 58 5.49 12.93 22.46
N ASP A 59 6.65 12.78 23.11
CA ASP A 59 6.79 12.86 24.57
C ASP A 59 6.40 14.25 25.11
N HIS A 60 6.79 15.32 24.41
CA HIS A 60 6.39 16.68 24.76
C HIS A 60 4.88 16.88 24.69
N ILE A 61 4.24 16.42 23.61
CA ILE A 61 2.78 16.53 23.42
C ILE A 61 2.00 15.71 24.45
N THR A 62 2.49 14.51 24.81
CA THR A 62 1.82 13.68 25.82
C THR A 62 1.89 14.29 27.20
N ARG A 63 3.02 14.90 27.58
CA ARG A 63 3.19 15.56 28.88
C ARG A 63 2.27 16.79 29.02
N GLU A 64 2.12 17.58 27.96
CA GLU A 64 1.19 18.72 27.97
C GLU A 64 -0.29 18.33 28.14
N LYS A 65 -0.66 17.09 27.79
CA LYS A 65 -2.03 16.57 27.98
C LYS A 65 -2.32 16.02 29.36
N GLU A 66 -1.30 15.60 30.11
CA GLU A 66 -1.46 15.08 31.48
C GLU A 66 -1.47 16.21 32.53
N ASP A 67 -0.85 17.36 32.19
CA ASP A 67 -0.75 18.53 33.06
C ASP A 67 -1.91 19.55 32.88
N GLY A 68 -3.01 19.18 32.20
CA GLY A 68 -4.21 20.01 31.97
C GLY A 68 -5.51 19.30 32.32
#